data_AF-A0A2V8IM23-F1
#
_entry.id   AF-A0A2V8IM23-F1
#
_cell.length_a   1.000
_cell.length_b   1.000
_cell.length_c   1.000
_cell.angle_alpha   90.00
_cell.angle_beta   90.00
_cell.angle_gamma   90.00
#
_symmetry.space_group_name_H-M   'P 1'
#
loop_
_entity.id
_entity.type
_entity.pdbx_description
1 polymer ?
#
loop_
_entity_poly.entity_id
_entity_poly.type
_entity_poly.pdbx_seq_one_letter_code
_entity_poly.pdbx_strand_id
1 'polypeptide(L)'
;MDLVANVARYHRKSAPKIQHEPYEAMAPKHRLMISKLAAILRLADALDHEHASTVDAVEVDYKRPRFLFRLKGKGDMLLEKWALVNKRDLFENVFDANVVVEDLAS
;
A
#
# COMPACT_ATOMS: atom_id res chain seq x y z
N MET A 1 17.75 -14.95 2.31
CA MET A 1 17.46 -13.93 1.26
C MET A 1 15.99 -13.51 1.36
N ASP A 2 15.48 -13.40 2.59
CA ASP A 2 14.09 -13.80 2.83
C ASP A 2 13.13 -12.61 2.98
N LEU A 3 13.66 -11.45 3.37
CA LEU A 3 12.85 -10.23 3.50
C LEU A 3 12.31 -9.77 2.15
N VAL A 4 13.17 -9.60 1.15
CA VAL A 4 12.81 -9.12 -0.20
C VAL A 4 11.87 -10.11 -0.88
N ALA A 5 12.15 -11.41 -0.78
CA ALA A 5 11.29 -12.46 -1.35
C ALA A 5 9.87 -12.45 -0.74
N ASN A 6 9.75 -12.22 0.57
CA ASN A 6 8.45 -12.13 1.22
C ASN A 6 7.69 -10.86 0.85
N VAL A 7 8.37 -9.70 0.77
CA VAL A 7 7.73 -8.46 0.28
C VAL A 7 7.21 -8.66 -1.15
N ALA A 8 8.01 -9.25 -2.04
CA ALA A 8 7.61 -9.54 -3.42
C ALA A 8 6.47 -10.57 -3.53
N ARG A 9 6.38 -11.53 -2.59
CA ARG A 9 5.26 -12.48 -2.53
C ARG A 9 3.97 -11.76 -2.13
N TYR A 10 4.05 -10.96 -1.07
CA TYR A 10 2.87 -10.38 -0.45
C TYR A 10 2.38 -9.11 -1.13
N HIS A 11 3.14 -8.45 -2.03
CA HIS A 11 2.57 -7.32 -2.76
C HIS A 11 1.62 -7.75 -3.90
N ARG A 12 1.88 -8.88 -4.57
CA ARG A 12 1.06 -9.36 -5.70
C ARG A 12 0.01 -10.42 -5.36
N LYS A 13 0.20 -11.18 -4.28
CA LYS A 13 -0.64 -12.34 -3.94
C LYS A 13 -1.46 -12.08 -2.67
N SER A 14 -1.90 -13.13 -1.98
CA SER A 14 -2.64 -13.03 -0.72
C SER A 14 -1.89 -12.22 0.33
N ALA A 15 -2.63 -11.60 1.27
CA ALA A 15 -2.06 -10.96 2.45
C ALA A 15 -1.23 -11.96 3.29
N PRO A 16 -0.23 -11.49 4.07
CA PRO A 16 0.50 -12.35 5.00
C PRO A 16 -0.46 -13.00 5.98
N LYS A 17 -0.45 -14.34 6.07
CA LYS A 17 -1.19 -15.11 7.08
C LYS A 17 -0.19 -15.80 7.99
N ILE A 18 -0.52 -15.92 9.27
CA ILE A 18 0.32 -16.60 10.27
C ILE A 18 0.66 -18.03 9.83
N GLN A 19 -0.28 -18.70 9.13
CA GLN A 19 -0.11 -20.06 8.61
C GLN A 19 0.88 -20.18 7.43
N HIS A 20 1.49 -19.08 6.97
CA HIS A 20 2.55 -19.17 5.97
C HIS A 20 3.89 -19.47 6.69
N GLU A 21 4.36 -20.72 6.63
CA GLU A 21 5.59 -21.18 7.33
C GLU A 21 6.80 -20.23 7.26
N PRO A 22 7.16 -19.61 6.11
CA PRO A 22 8.30 -18.70 6.05
C PRO A 22 8.07 -17.40 6.83
N TYR A 23 6.81 -17.01 7.05
CA TYR A 23 6.41 -15.84 7.82
C TYR A 23 6.36 -16.17 9.32
N GLU A 24 5.84 -17.35 9.69
CA GLU A 24 5.78 -17.82 11.08
C GLU A 24 7.18 -17.98 11.71
N ALA A 25 8.13 -18.51 10.95
CA ALA A 25 9.52 -18.71 11.39
C ALA A 25 10.29 -17.40 11.63
N MET A 26 9.75 -16.24 11.25
CA MET A 26 10.42 -14.95 11.42
C MET A 26 10.12 -14.29 12.77
N ALA A 27 11.11 -13.57 13.30
CA ALA A 27 10.91 -12.73 14.48
C ALA A 27 9.74 -11.74 14.27
N PRO A 28 8.93 -11.45 15.30
CA PRO A 28 7.76 -10.57 15.20
C PRO A 28 8.05 -9.21 14.54
N LYS A 29 9.23 -8.64 14.81
CA LYS A 29 9.69 -7.38 14.21
C LYS A 29 9.82 -7.46 12.69
N HIS A 30 10.36 -8.57 12.16
CA HIS A 30 10.52 -8.76 10.71
C HIS A 30 9.17 -9.01 10.04
N ARG A 31 8.27 -9.76 10.69
CA ARG A 31 6.89 -9.96 10.21
C ARG A 31 6.14 -8.64 10.03
N LEU A 32 6.21 -7.77 11.05
CA LEU A 32 5.59 -6.44 10.99
C LEU A 32 6.22 -5.57 9.88
N MET A 33 7.55 -5.60 9.75
CA MET A 33 8.26 -4.85 8.71
C MET A 33 7.87 -5.31 7.30
N ILE A 34 7.84 -6.62 7.05
CA ILE A 34 7.39 -7.19 5.77
C ILE A 34 5.96 -6.78 5.47
N SER A 35 5.05 -6.86 6.44
CA SER A 35 3.65 -6.50 6.25
C SER A 35 3.48 -5.02 5.89
N LYS A 36 4.21 -4.12 6.57
CA LYS A 36 4.21 -2.69 6.26
C LYS A 36 4.74 -2.41 4.87
N LEU A 37 5.87 -3.01 4.49
CA LEU A 37 6.46 -2.82 3.17
C LEU A 37 5.58 -3.38 2.05
N ALA A 38 5.00 -4.56 2.24
CA ALA A 38 4.07 -5.16 1.28
C ALA A 38 2.80 -4.30 1.12
N ALA A 39 2.27 -3.76 2.22
CA ALA A 39 1.13 -2.85 2.19
C ALA A 39 1.43 -1.57 1.40
N ILE A 40 2.56 -0.92 1.66
CA ILE A 40 2.99 0.28 0.94
C ILE A 40 3.17 -0.03 -0.55
N LEU A 41 3.85 -1.14 -0.88
CA LEU A 41 4.11 -1.53 -2.26
C LEU A 41 2.82 -1.83 -3.04
N ARG A 42 1.78 -2.37 -2.39
CA ARG A 42 0.46 -2.56 -3.01
C ARG A 42 -0.20 -1.25 -3.40
N LEU A 43 -0.12 -0.22 -2.55
CA LEU A 43 -0.67 1.09 -2.88
C LEU A 43 0.14 1.76 -3.98
N ALA A 44 1.46 1.64 -3.95
CA ALA A 44 2.32 2.14 -5.03
C ALA A 44 1.98 1.48 -6.38
N ASP A 45 1.80 0.16 -6.41
CA ASP A 45 1.36 -0.60 -7.60
C ASP A 45 -0.08 -0.25 -8.03
N ALA A 46 -0.91 0.25 -7.12
CA ALA A 46 -2.24 0.76 -7.46
C ALA A 46 -2.18 2.12 -8.15
N LEU A 47 -1.23 2.96 -7.75
CA LEU A 47 -1.03 4.30 -8.32
C LEU A 47 -0.34 4.28 -9.69
N ASP A 48 0.30 3.16 -10.04
CA ASP A 48 0.93 2.93 -11.35
C ASP A 48 0.13 1.95 -12.22
N HIS A 49 -1.20 1.87 -12.03
CA HIS A 49 -2.01 0.78 -12.58
C HIS A 49 -1.91 0.63 -14.11
N GLU A 50 -1.95 1.74 -14.86
CA GLU A 50 -1.83 1.72 -16.32
C GLU A 50 -0.38 1.78 -16.82
N HIS A 51 0.62 1.86 -15.91
CA HIS A 51 2.01 2.19 -16.25
C HIS A 51 2.13 3.49 -17.07
N ALA A 52 1.08 4.32 -17.04
CA ALA A 52 1.00 5.58 -17.76
C ALA A 52 1.73 6.71 -17.02
N SER A 53 2.25 6.44 -15.80
CA SER A 53 2.91 7.43 -14.94
C SER A 53 2.06 8.69 -14.77
N THR A 54 0.75 8.50 -14.57
CA THR A 54 -0.23 9.57 -14.46
C THR A 54 -0.04 10.36 -13.16
N VAL A 55 0.38 9.68 -12.08
CA VAL A 55 0.63 10.25 -10.76
C VAL A 55 2.10 10.68 -10.67
N ASP A 56 2.35 11.97 -10.56
CA ASP A 56 3.69 12.56 -10.43
C ASP A 56 4.14 12.64 -8.97
N ALA A 57 3.20 12.85 -8.04
CA ALA A 57 3.49 12.97 -6.62
C ALA A 57 2.32 12.52 -5.74
N VAL A 58 2.68 12.06 -4.54
CA VAL A 58 1.74 11.65 -3.49
C VAL A 58 2.13 12.34 -2.19
N GLU A 59 1.21 13.08 -1.61
CA GLU A 59 1.34 13.58 -0.24
C GLU A 59 0.50 12.72 0.69
N VAL A 60 1.08 12.34 1.83
CA VAL A 60 0.39 11.50 2.82
C VAL A 60 0.41 12.19 4.17
N ASP A 61 -0.76 12.57 4.65
CA ASP A 61 -0.95 13.10 6.00
C ASP A 61 -1.57 12.04 6.92
N TYR A 62 -0.94 11.82 8.07
CA TYR A 62 -1.48 10.95 9.10
C TYR A 62 -2.10 11.76 10.24
N LYS A 63 -3.40 11.59 10.44
CA LYS A 63 -4.12 12.05 11.64
C LYS A 63 -4.96 10.89 12.13
N ARG A 64 -4.55 10.25 13.22
CA ARG A 64 -5.19 9.03 13.74
C ARG A 64 -6.72 9.22 13.83
N PRO A 65 -7.54 8.28 13.33
CA PRO A 65 -7.20 6.99 12.71
C PRO A 65 -7.25 7.03 11.17
N ARG A 66 -6.64 8.04 10.54
CA ARG A 66 -6.77 8.28 9.09
C ARG A 66 -5.44 8.66 8.44
N PHE A 67 -5.16 8.04 7.30
CA PHE A 67 -4.19 8.52 6.32
C PHE A 67 -4.94 9.20 5.18
N LEU A 68 -4.62 10.47 4.93
CA LEU A 68 -5.10 11.22 3.78
C LEU A 68 -4.02 11.19 2.70
N PHE A 69 -4.33 10.54 1.57
CA PHE A 69 -3.50 10.52 0.37
C PHE A 69 -4.00 11.61 -0.57
N ARG A 70 -3.15 12.58 -0.87
CA ARG A 70 -3.41 13.54 -1.94
C ARG A 70 -2.56 13.17 -3.15
N LEU A 71 -3.21 13.04 -4.30
CA LEU A 71 -2.53 12.72 -5.55
C LEU A 71 -2.34 13.99 -6.38
N LYS A 72 -1.17 14.12 -6.98
CA LYS A 72 -0.86 15.13 -8.00
C LYS A 72 -0.36 14.42 -9.25
N GLY A 73 -0.86 14.84 -10.40
CA GLY A 73 -0.57 14.19 -11.66
C GLY A 73 -1.27 14.85 -12.84
N LYS A 74 -1.33 14.14 -13.96
CA LYS A 74 -1.92 14.60 -15.22
C LYS A 74 -3.35 14.06 -15.37
N GLY A 75 -4.28 14.90 -15.81
CA GLY A 75 -5.68 14.46 -15.98
C GLY A 75 -6.38 14.22 -14.64
N ASP A 76 -7.45 13.40 -14.66
CA ASP A 76 -8.37 13.24 -13.52
C ASP A 76 -7.99 12.12 -12.52
N MET A 77 -6.99 11.29 -12.86
CA MET A 77 -6.46 10.16 -12.06
C MET A 77 -7.57 9.25 -11.48
N LEU A 78 -8.73 9.16 -12.14
CA LEU A 78 -9.89 8.46 -11.59
C LEU A 78 -9.61 6.97 -11.37
N LEU A 79 -8.87 6.35 -12.29
CA LEU A 79 -8.56 4.94 -12.23
C LEU A 79 -7.53 4.63 -11.12
N GLU A 80 -6.51 5.45 -10.95
CA GLU A 80 -5.50 5.32 -9.92
C GLU A 80 -6.12 5.50 -8.53
N LYS A 81 -7.02 6.47 -8.36
CA LYS A 81 -7.80 6.65 -7.12
C LYS A 81 -8.65 5.42 -6.82
N TRP A 82 -9.37 4.91 -7.83
CA TRP A 82 -10.19 3.71 -7.70
C TRP A 82 -9.34 2.48 -7.34
N ALA A 83 -8.20 2.30 -8.00
CA ALA A 83 -7.27 1.20 -7.73
C ALA A 83 -6.70 1.27 -6.31
N LEU A 84 -6.30 2.46 -5.84
CA LEU A 84 -5.81 2.67 -4.48
C LEU A 84 -6.89 2.33 -3.46
N VAL A 85 -8.13 2.78 -3.67
CA VAL A 85 -9.28 2.46 -2.82
C VAL A 85 -9.52 0.94 -2.75
N ASN A 86 -9.39 0.21 -3.85
CA ASN A 86 -9.59 -1.24 -3.86
C ASN A 86 -8.44 -2.05 -3.25
N LYS A 87 -7.21 -1.52 -3.24
CA LYS A 87 -6.02 -2.19 -2.70
C LYS A 87 -5.63 -1.76 -1.29
N ARG A 88 -6.46 -0.96 -0.60
CA ARG A 88 -6.15 -0.40 0.73
C ARG A 88 -6.23 -1.40 1.89
N ASP A 89 -6.89 -2.53 1.70
CA ASP A 89 -7.20 -3.52 2.74
C ASP A 89 -6.01 -3.91 3.62
N LEU A 90 -4.87 -4.28 3.01
CA LEU A 90 -3.69 -4.68 3.78
C LEU A 90 -3.08 -3.50 4.52
N PHE A 91 -3.10 -2.31 3.92
CA PHE A 91 -2.60 -1.10 4.55
C PHE A 91 -3.44 -0.74 5.78
N GLU A 92 -4.76 -0.69 5.64
CA GLU A 92 -5.65 -0.34 6.74
C GLU A 92 -5.51 -1.32 7.91
N ASN A 93 -5.41 -2.63 7.61
CA ASN A 93 -5.21 -3.66 8.62
C ASN A 93 -3.86 -3.58 9.33
N VAL A 94 -2.77 -3.32 8.59
CA VAL A 94 -1.40 -3.29 9.16
C VAL A 94 -1.14 -2.03 9.97
N PHE A 95 -1.76 -0.91 9.57
CA PHE A 95 -1.55 0.39 10.21
C PHE A 95 -2.67 0.78 11.19
N ASP A 96 -3.74 -0.03 11.32
CA ASP A 96 -4.90 0.24 12.18
C ASP A 96 -5.48 1.66 11.91
N ALA A 97 -5.67 1.98 10.63
CA ALA A 97 -6.09 3.30 10.19
C ALA A 97 -6.80 3.24 8.83
N ASN A 98 -7.73 4.16 8.59
CA ASN A 98 -8.45 4.27 7.32
C ASN A 98 -7.63 5.03 6.28
N VAL A 99 -7.78 4.67 5.01
CA VAL A 99 -7.19 5.37 3.86
C VAL A 99 -8.27 6.17 3.14
N VAL A 100 -8.01 7.47 2.97
CA VAL A 100 -8.85 8.41 2.21
C VAL A 100 -8.02 9.03 1.11
N VAL A 101 -8.62 9.22 -0.06
CA VAL A 101 -7.95 9.77 -1.24
C VAL A 101 -8.64 11.06 -1.67
N GLU A 102 -7.86 12.10 -1.90
CA GLU A 102 -8.31 13.40 -2.38
C GLU A 102 -7.39 13.90 -3.51
N ASP A 103 -7.85 14.89 -4.25
CA ASP A 103 -7.00 15.64 -5.17
C ASP A 103 -6.12 16.62 -4.41
N LEU A 104 -4.88 16.82 -4.88
CA LEU A 104 -4.12 17.99 -4.45
C LEU A 104 -4.86 19.23 -4.95
N ALA A 105 -5.29 20.10 -4.02
CA ALA A 105 -5.81 21.41 -4.38
C ALA A 105 -4.75 22.15 -5.20
N SER A 106 -5.15 22.64 -6.38
CA SER A 106 -4.32 23.47 -7.25
C SER A 106 -4.13 24.87 -6.68
#